data_AF-A0A955H5H0-F1
#
_entry.id   AF-A0A955H5H0-F1
#
_cell.length_a   1.000
_cell.length_b   1.000
_cell.length_c   1.000
_cell.angle_alpha   90.00
_cell.angle_beta   90.00
_cell.angle_gamma   90.00
#
_symmetry.space_group_name_H-M   'P 1'
#
loop_
_entity.id
_entity.type
_entity.pdbx_description
1 polymer ?
#
loop_
_entity_poly.entity_id
_entity_poly.type
_entity_poly.pdbx_seq_one_letter_code
_entity_poly.pdbx_strand_id
1 'polypeptide(L)'
;MFRTRDFVLLFVTIVFLVMAIGATFINSYRNPNSEETPLKFVESQDVEYSAETYSPKPLSRDANLAEMRSKIAASDLTIAAPAKEEEVVPEEVMEEEVEQETKFIAQKCSNYNPFLGTWNSSDLKSEVTNTSRIFYRELAVVPKPVIGTTSTEQIPSEPSRDIVVQLPLFPLFKTNVSCLPSDVVGIAQDGSLIRNSESGLYGVFGSETLVGYALDGYPIYGSSSEKLDECGGSSSTGSYAYYVTPQAEHILNCFRANPLSL
;
A
#
# COMPACT_ATOMS: atom_id res chain seq x y z
N MET A 1 59.57 -26.18 -0.60
CA MET A 1 59.78 -26.80 -1.93
C MET A 1 58.40 -27.00 -2.54
N PHE A 2 57.97 -26.12 -3.44
CA PHE A 2 56.67 -26.25 -4.10
C PHE A 2 56.71 -27.48 -5.00
N ARG A 3 55.78 -28.42 -4.83
CA ARG A 3 55.65 -29.55 -5.74
C ARG A 3 55.21 -29.00 -7.09
N THR A 4 55.84 -29.45 -8.16
CA THR A 4 55.54 -29.05 -9.55
C THR A 4 54.04 -29.17 -9.88
N ARG A 5 53.35 -30.14 -9.27
CA ARG A 5 51.90 -30.30 -9.36
C ARG A 5 51.10 -29.09 -8.85
N ASP A 6 51.48 -28.54 -7.70
CA ASP A 6 50.72 -27.45 -7.07
C ASP A 6 50.98 -26.13 -7.81
N PHE A 7 52.17 -25.97 -8.39
CA PHE A 7 52.49 -24.84 -9.28
C PHE A 7 51.66 -24.86 -10.56
N VAL A 8 51.46 -26.04 -11.18
CA VAL A 8 50.63 -26.17 -12.38
C VAL A 8 49.16 -25.84 -12.08
N LEU A 9 48.62 -26.31 -10.96
CA LEU A 9 47.23 -26.00 -10.57
C LEU A 9 47.02 -24.51 -10.29
N LEU A 10 47.97 -23.87 -9.60
CA LEU A 10 47.93 -22.42 -9.35
C LEU A 10 48.06 -21.62 -10.65
N PHE A 11 48.90 -22.06 -11.58
CA PHE A 11 49.03 -21.40 -12.87
C PHE A 11 47.74 -21.51 -13.71
N VAL A 12 47.12 -22.69 -13.76
CA VAL A 12 45.86 -22.90 -14.50
C VAL A 12 44.73 -22.06 -13.92
N THR A 13 44.61 -21.97 -12.60
CA THR A 13 43.57 -21.14 -11.94
C THR A 13 43.77 -19.65 -12.22
N ILE A 14 45.01 -19.15 -12.19
CA ILE A 14 45.29 -17.75 -12.53
C ILE A 14 44.96 -17.46 -14.00
N VAL A 15 45.33 -18.34 -14.93
CA VAL A 15 45.01 -18.16 -16.36
C VAL A 15 43.50 -18.13 -16.58
N PHE A 16 42.76 -19.02 -15.92
CA PHE A 16 41.30 -19.06 -16.01
C PHE A 16 40.65 -17.78 -15.47
N LEU A 17 41.14 -17.27 -14.35
CA LEU A 17 40.64 -16.03 -13.73
C LEU A 17 40.91 -14.80 -14.60
N VAL A 18 42.12 -14.70 -15.19
CA VAL A 18 42.46 -13.63 -16.13
C VAL A 18 41.59 -13.71 -17.40
N MET A 19 41.33 -14.92 -17.91
CA MET A 19 40.50 -15.12 -19.09
C MET A 19 39.03 -14.75 -18.82
N ALA A 20 38.51 -15.09 -17.64
CA ALA A 20 37.15 -14.73 -17.23
C ALA A 20 36.97 -13.20 -17.14
N ILE A 21 37.89 -12.51 -16.45
CA ILE A 21 37.87 -11.04 -16.36
C ILE A 21 37.99 -10.40 -17.76
N GLY A 22 38.89 -10.92 -18.60
CA GLY A 22 39.07 -10.43 -19.97
C GLY A 22 37.81 -10.60 -20.83
N ALA A 23 37.11 -11.73 -20.71
CA ALA A 23 35.86 -11.98 -21.43
C ALA A 23 34.74 -11.03 -20.98
N THR A 24 34.64 -10.73 -19.68
CA THR A 24 33.65 -9.77 -19.16
C THR A 24 33.89 -8.36 -19.69
N PHE A 25 35.15 -7.91 -19.72
CA PHE A 25 35.51 -6.59 -20.27
C PHE A 25 35.26 -6.48 -21.78
N ILE A 26 35.55 -7.54 -22.55
CA ILE A 26 35.28 -7.52 -24.00
C ILE A 26 33.78 -7.49 -24.27
N ASN A 27 32.98 -8.22 -23.49
CA ASN A 27 31.53 -8.23 -23.66
C ASN A 27 30.88 -6.88 -23.30
N SER A 28 31.40 -6.17 -22.28
CA SER A 28 30.93 -4.83 -21.95
C SER A 28 31.27 -3.79 -23.02
N TYR A 29 32.42 -3.92 -23.70
CA TYR A 29 32.81 -3.01 -24.78
C TYR A 29 32.12 -3.32 -26.12
N ARG A 30 31.72 -4.57 -26.37
CA ARG A 30 31.12 -4.98 -27.66
C ARG A 30 29.63 -4.66 -27.76
N ASN A 31 29.00 -4.25 -26.66
CA ASN A 31 27.60 -3.88 -26.61
C ASN A 31 27.39 -2.38 -26.23
N PRO A 32 27.92 -1.41 -27.00
CA PRO A 32 27.63 0.01 -26.77
C PRO A 32 26.17 0.40 -27.12
N ASN A 33 25.39 -0.56 -27.64
CA ASN A 33 24.03 -0.35 -28.14
C ASN A 33 22.96 -1.10 -27.33
N SER A 34 23.22 -1.49 -26.06
CA SER A 34 22.09 -1.55 -25.14
C SER A 34 21.69 -0.12 -24.85
N GLU A 35 20.89 0.43 -25.78
CA GLU A 35 20.04 1.59 -25.54
C GLU A 35 19.21 1.27 -24.29
N GLU A 36 19.76 1.60 -23.12
CA GLU A 36 18.97 2.19 -22.07
C GLU A 36 18.14 3.24 -22.80
N THR A 37 16.85 2.98 -23.00
CA THR A 37 15.93 4.01 -23.46
C THR A 37 16.13 5.17 -22.49
N PRO A 38 16.80 6.28 -22.90
CA PRO A 38 16.88 7.41 -22.01
C PRO A 38 15.43 7.82 -21.83
N LEU A 39 14.96 7.82 -20.57
CA LEU A 39 13.71 8.46 -20.22
C LEU A 39 13.84 9.90 -20.71
N LYS A 40 13.34 10.14 -21.93
CA LYS A 40 13.27 11.46 -22.52
C LYS A 40 12.12 12.12 -21.78
N PHE A 41 12.46 12.82 -20.70
CA PHE A 41 11.53 13.75 -20.08
C PHE A 41 11.04 14.65 -21.20
N VAL A 42 9.76 14.53 -21.54
CA VAL A 42 9.09 15.53 -22.36
C VAL A 42 9.32 16.83 -21.61
N GLU A 43 9.97 17.77 -22.28
CA GLU A 43 10.23 19.12 -21.80
C GLU A 43 8.87 19.78 -21.55
N SER A 44 8.31 19.50 -20.37
CA SER A 44 7.18 20.23 -19.83
C SER A 44 7.68 21.64 -19.61
N GLN A 45 6.96 22.62 -20.17
CA GLN A 45 7.17 24.04 -19.96
C GLN A 45 7.73 24.30 -18.57
N ASP A 46 8.81 25.08 -18.48
CA ASP A 46 9.38 25.56 -17.23
C ASP A 46 8.29 26.25 -16.41
N VAL A 47 7.57 25.48 -15.60
CA VAL A 47 6.71 26.02 -14.57
C VAL A 47 7.66 26.29 -13.42
N GLU A 48 7.99 27.57 -13.27
CA GLU A 48 8.81 28.08 -12.20
C GLU A 48 8.07 27.85 -10.87
N TYR A 49 8.29 26.68 -10.25
CA TYR A 49 7.73 26.37 -8.94
C TYR A 49 8.53 27.13 -7.89
N SER A 50 8.11 28.35 -7.57
CA SER A 50 8.62 29.08 -6.41
C SER A 50 7.95 28.53 -5.15
N ALA A 51 8.70 27.81 -4.32
CA ALA A 51 8.27 27.51 -2.96
C ALA A 51 8.51 28.76 -2.10
N GLU A 52 7.44 29.49 -1.78
CA GLU A 52 7.49 30.50 -0.73
C GLU A 52 7.67 29.78 0.62
N THR A 53 8.91 29.78 1.11
CA THR A 53 9.17 29.32 2.47
C THR A 53 8.58 30.33 3.44
N TYR A 54 7.67 29.88 4.31
CA TYR A 54 7.11 30.69 5.37
C TYR A 54 8.24 31.14 6.30
N SER A 55 8.71 32.38 6.12
CA SER A 55 9.61 33.03 7.06
C SER A 55 8.78 33.42 8.28
N PRO A 56 9.00 32.81 9.46
CA PRO A 56 8.28 33.20 10.66
C PRO A 56 8.64 34.65 10.97
N LYS A 57 7.68 35.55 10.74
CA LYS A 57 7.80 36.95 11.16
C LYS A 57 7.92 36.94 12.68
N PRO A 58 9.00 37.45 13.28
CA PRO A 58 9.10 37.54 14.73
C PRO A 58 8.13 38.61 15.21
N LEU A 59 6.86 38.22 15.37
CA LEU A 59 5.82 39.08 15.92
C LEU A 59 6.03 39.13 17.42
N SER A 60 6.38 40.31 17.92
CA SER A 60 6.36 40.55 19.36
C SER A 60 4.93 40.34 19.87
N ARG A 61 4.80 39.99 21.15
CA ARG A 61 3.51 39.76 21.81
C ARG A 61 2.53 40.93 21.59
N ASP A 62 3.04 42.16 21.51
CA ASP A 62 2.23 43.36 21.30
C ASP A 62 1.68 43.43 19.87
N ALA A 63 2.45 42.99 18.87
CA ALA A 63 1.99 42.93 17.48
C ALA A 63 0.87 41.89 17.31
N ASN A 64 0.99 40.72 17.96
CA ASN A 64 -0.05 39.69 17.94
C ASN A 64 -1.35 40.17 18.62
N LEU A 65 -1.24 40.91 19.73
CA LEU A 65 -2.42 41.46 20.41
C LEU A 65 -3.11 42.54 19.58
N ALA A 66 -2.37 43.37 18.85
CA ALA A 66 -2.95 44.37 17.94
C ALA A 66 -3.70 43.70 16.78
N GLU A 67 -3.13 42.65 16.19
CA GLU A 67 -3.76 41.91 15.08
C GLU A 67 -5.02 41.14 15.54
N MET A 68 -4.99 40.53 16.72
CA MET A 68 -6.18 39.88 17.28
C MET A 68 -7.29 40.90 17.56
N ARG A 69 -6.94 42.08 18.09
CA ARG A 69 -7.93 43.15 18.32
C ARG A 69 -8.53 43.69 17.02
N SER A 70 -7.73 43.83 15.95
CA SER A 70 -8.27 44.26 14.65
C SER A 70 -9.17 43.20 14.03
N LYS A 71 -8.86 41.90 14.18
CA LYS A 71 -9.71 40.81 13.71
C LYS A 71 -11.05 40.75 14.45
N ILE A 72 -11.04 40.96 15.76
CA ILE A 72 -12.27 41.03 16.58
C ILE A 72 -13.11 42.27 16.23
N ALA A 73 -12.48 43.42 15.98
CA ALA A 73 -13.19 44.64 15.58
C ALA A 73 -13.79 44.55 14.16
N ALA A 74 -13.19 43.73 13.28
CA ALA A 74 -13.70 43.49 11.93
C ALA A 74 -14.76 42.38 11.86
N SER A 75 -14.86 41.52 12.87
CA SER A 75 -15.93 40.54 12.97
C SER A 75 -17.19 41.20 13.51
N ASP A 76 -18.24 41.26 12.68
CA ASP A 76 -19.57 41.81 13.00
C ASP A 76 -20.40 40.88 13.92
N LEU A 77 -19.73 40.28 14.91
CA LEU A 77 -20.33 39.39 15.90
C LEU A 77 -20.97 40.25 16.99
N THR A 78 -22.23 40.62 16.75
CA THR A 78 -23.10 41.25 17.75
C THR A 78 -23.48 40.21 18.80
N ILE A 79 -22.86 40.27 19.97
CA ILE A 79 -23.35 39.55 21.16
C ILE A 79 -24.62 40.29 21.62
N ALA A 80 -25.77 39.80 21.17
CA ALA A 80 -27.05 40.32 21.61
C ALA A 80 -27.21 40.13 23.13
N ALA A 81 -27.61 41.20 23.82
CA ALA A 81 -27.99 41.14 25.23
C ALA A 81 -29.18 40.17 25.41
N PRO A 82 -29.28 39.48 26.56
CA PRO A 82 -30.36 38.52 26.78
C PRO A 82 -31.71 39.22 26.70
N ALA A 83 -32.51 38.81 25.71
CA ALA A 83 -33.86 39.31 25.50
C ALA A 83 -34.76 38.88 26.66
N LYS A 84 -35.61 39.82 27.05
CA LYS A 84 -36.61 39.71 28.10
C LYS A 84 -37.63 38.62 27.75
N GLU A 85 -37.94 37.80 28.76
CA GLU A 85 -38.91 36.71 28.76
C GLU A 85 -40.26 37.18 28.17
N GLU A 86 -40.54 36.76 26.93
CA GLU A 86 -41.85 36.88 26.28
C GLU A 86 -42.46 35.49 26.10
N GLU A 87 -43.77 35.44 26.34
CA GLU A 87 -44.63 34.26 26.36
C GLU A 87 -44.57 33.51 25.01
N VAL A 88 -44.18 32.24 25.09
CA VAL A 88 -44.00 31.33 23.96
C VAL A 88 -45.33 31.07 23.25
N VAL A 89 -45.50 31.65 22.07
CA VAL A 89 -46.44 31.18 21.04
C VAL A 89 -45.76 29.98 20.34
N PRO A 90 -46.46 28.85 20.09
CA PRO A 90 -45.84 27.68 19.48
C PRO A 90 -45.51 27.99 18.01
N GLU A 91 -44.23 28.22 17.73
CA GLU A 91 -43.67 28.29 16.38
C GLU A 91 -43.30 26.86 15.96
N GLU A 92 -43.78 26.43 14.79
CA GLU A 92 -43.48 25.12 14.22
C GLU A 92 -41.96 24.96 14.05
N VAL A 93 -41.40 24.07 14.85
CA VAL A 93 -39.99 23.69 14.83
C VAL A 93 -39.71 23.02 13.49
N MET A 94 -38.99 23.72 12.61
CA MET A 94 -38.24 23.06 11.54
C MET A 94 -37.25 22.12 12.22
N GLU A 95 -37.52 20.82 12.09
CA GLU A 95 -36.62 19.76 12.51
C GLU A 95 -35.32 19.90 11.70
N GLU A 96 -34.27 20.42 12.33
CA GLU A 96 -32.91 20.20 11.86
C GLU A 96 -32.66 18.69 11.91
N GLU A 97 -32.65 18.07 10.72
CA GLU A 97 -32.22 16.70 10.50
C GLU A 97 -30.76 16.58 10.96
N VAL A 98 -30.58 16.20 12.23
CA VAL A 98 -29.28 15.74 12.73
C VAL A 98 -28.96 14.46 11.97
N GLU A 99 -28.12 14.54 10.94
CA GLU A 99 -27.51 13.40 10.26
C GLU A 99 -26.78 12.56 11.32
N GLN A 100 -27.47 11.56 11.87
CA GLN A 100 -26.87 10.56 12.72
C GLN A 100 -25.88 9.78 11.85
N GLU A 101 -24.59 10.06 12.02
CA GLU A 101 -23.51 9.23 11.48
C GLU A 101 -23.75 7.79 11.93
N THR A 102 -24.24 6.96 11.02
CA THR A 102 -24.45 5.54 11.25
C THR A 102 -23.09 4.88 11.41
N LYS A 103 -22.65 4.74 12.66
CA LYS A 103 -21.44 3.98 13.00
C LYS A 103 -21.69 2.51 12.63
N PHE A 104 -21.21 2.10 11.46
CA PHE A 104 -21.27 0.71 11.03
C PHE A 104 -20.39 -0.17 11.93
N ILE A 105 -20.95 -1.28 12.41
CA ILE A 105 -20.25 -2.24 13.26
C ILE A 105 -19.69 -3.36 12.37
N ALA A 106 -18.42 -3.71 12.56
CA ALA A 106 -17.79 -4.79 11.82
C ALA A 106 -18.49 -6.14 12.06
N GLN A 107 -18.91 -6.78 10.97
CA GLN A 107 -19.63 -8.05 10.97
C GLN A 107 -18.64 -9.21 11.04
N LYS A 108 -18.42 -9.74 12.25
CA LYS A 108 -17.56 -10.92 12.49
C LYS A 108 -18.33 -12.22 12.24
N CYS A 109 -17.69 -13.21 11.63
CA CYS A 109 -18.30 -14.52 11.42
C CYS A 109 -18.48 -15.28 12.74
N SER A 110 -19.41 -16.24 12.77
CA SER A 110 -19.63 -17.10 13.95
C SER A 110 -18.39 -17.90 14.37
N ASN A 111 -17.48 -18.16 13.43
CA ASN A 111 -16.19 -18.84 13.63
C ASN A 111 -15.00 -17.87 13.62
N TYR A 112 -15.22 -16.60 13.98
CA TYR A 112 -14.17 -15.59 14.02
C TYR A 112 -13.00 -16.05 14.90
N ASN A 113 -11.80 -16.07 14.33
CA ASN A 113 -10.58 -16.40 15.05
C ASN A 113 -9.46 -15.45 14.65
N PRO A 114 -8.86 -14.68 15.59
CA PRO A 114 -7.73 -13.83 15.26
C PRO A 114 -6.56 -14.66 14.71
N PHE A 115 -5.84 -14.11 13.75
CA PHE A 115 -4.69 -14.76 13.14
C PHE A 115 -3.52 -14.78 14.14
N LEU A 116 -3.21 -15.98 14.62
CA LEU A 116 -2.09 -16.26 15.52
C LEU A 116 -0.88 -16.89 14.81
N GLY A 117 -0.96 -17.06 13.48
CA GLY A 117 0.10 -17.66 12.68
C GLY A 117 1.32 -16.76 12.56
N THR A 118 2.44 -17.36 12.15
CA THR A 118 3.66 -16.62 11.80
C THR A 118 3.61 -16.23 10.33
N TRP A 119 3.47 -14.94 10.06
CA TRP A 119 3.59 -14.39 8.71
C TRP A 119 4.95 -13.70 8.54
N ASN A 120 5.77 -14.19 7.62
CA ASN A 120 7.06 -13.58 7.28
C ASN A 120 6.94 -12.90 5.91
N SER A 121 6.95 -11.57 5.90
CA SER A 121 6.89 -10.74 4.71
C SER A 121 8.25 -10.48 4.06
N SER A 122 9.36 -10.73 4.77
CA SER A 122 10.71 -10.30 4.36
C SER A 122 11.15 -10.81 2.98
N ASP A 123 10.71 -12.02 2.61
CA ASP A 123 11.05 -12.68 1.34
C ASP A 123 9.85 -12.84 0.41
N LEU A 124 8.73 -12.19 0.74
CA LEU A 124 7.50 -12.32 -0.03
C LEU A 124 7.54 -11.37 -1.22
N LYS A 125 7.50 -11.94 -2.42
CA LYS A 125 7.38 -11.21 -3.68
C LYS A 125 5.93 -11.26 -4.16
N SER A 126 5.49 -10.21 -4.83
CA SER A 126 4.19 -10.17 -5.49
C SER A 126 4.36 -10.14 -7.01
N GLU A 127 3.48 -10.83 -7.72
CA GLU A 127 3.41 -10.78 -9.18
C GLU A 127 1.94 -10.83 -9.61
N VAL A 128 1.63 -10.07 -10.65
CA VAL A 128 0.30 -10.07 -11.25
C VAL A 128 0.34 -10.99 -12.47
N THR A 129 -0.44 -12.06 -12.40
CA THR A 129 -0.73 -12.93 -13.55
C THR A 129 -2.05 -12.49 -14.19
N ASN A 130 -2.36 -13.01 -15.38
CA ASN A 130 -3.56 -12.64 -16.14
C ASN A 130 -4.89 -12.79 -15.34
N THR A 131 -4.93 -13.65 -14.31
CA THR A 131 -6.15 -13.93 -13.55
C THR A 131 -6.05 -13.61 -12.07
N SER A 132 -4.83 -13.53 -11.54
CA SER A 132 -4.60 -13.54 -10.09
C SER A 132 -3.37 -12.75 -9.70
N ARG A 133 -3.40 -12.15 -8.52
CA ARG A 133 -2.23 -11.63 -7.82
C ARG A 133 -1.67 -12.74 -6.96
N ILE A 134 -0.43 -13.13 -7.21
CA ILE A 134 0.26 -14.16 -6.47
C ILE A 134 1.30 -13.53 -5.54
N PHE A 135 1.33 -14.01 -4.31
CA PHE A 135 2.36 -13.72 -3.32
C PHE A 135 3.16 -14.99 -3.11
N TYR A 136 4.46 -14.96 -3.41
CA TYR A 136 5.31 -16.14 -3.41
C TYR A 136 6.68 -15.87 -2.80
N ARG A 137 7.36 -16.94 -2.39
CA ARG A 137 8.76 -16.93 -1.99
C ARG A 137 9.59 -17.69 -3.01
N GLU A 138 10.79 -17.20 -3.29
CA GLU A 138 11.74 -17.95 -4.11
C GLU A 138 12.49 -18.94 -3.22
N LEU A 139 12.39 -20.22 -3.55
CA LEU A 139 13.18 -21.26 -2.90
C LEU A 139 14.53 -21.36 -3.60
N ALA A 140 15.59 -21.46 -2.80
CA ALA A 140 16.93 -21.73 -3.33
C ALA A 140 16.88 -23.00 -4.20
N VAL A 141 17.36 -22.88 -5.44
CA VAL A 141 17.43 -24.02 -6.36
C VAL A 141 18.35 -25.06 -5.74
N VAL A 142 17.78 -26.19 -5.31
CA VAL A 142 18.58 -27.34 -4.91
C VAL A 142 19.09 -27.97 -6.21
N PRO A 143 20.40 -27.92 -6.51
CA PRO A 143 20.92 -28.54 -7.72
C PRO A 143 20.65 -30.04 -7.65
N LYS A 144 19.80 -30.55 -8.54
CA LYS A 144 19.59 -32.00 -8.66
C LYS A 144 20.85 -32.60 -9.30
N PRO A 145 21.50 -33.60 -8.69
CA PRO A 145 22.61 -34.28 -9.33
C PRO A 145 22.11 -34.99 -10.58
N VAL A 146 22.64 -34.62 -11.75
CA VAL A 146 22.35 -35.32 -13.00
C VAL A 146 23.14 -36.64 -12.98
N ILE A 147 22.43 -37.74 -12.76
CA ILE A 147 23.03 -39.08 -12.79
C ILE A 147 23.23 -39.46 -14.26
N GLY A 148 24.48 -39.52 -14.71
CA GLY A 148 24.86 -40.25 -15.93
C GLY A 148 25.41 -39.44 -17.11
N THR A 149 25.70 -38.14 -16.99
CA THR A 149 26.30 -37.36 -18.08
C THR A 149 27.66 -36.77 -17.69
N THR A 150 28.68 -37.02 -18.53
CA THR A 150 30.02 -36.42 -18.45
C THR A 150 30.08 -35.01 -19.08
N SER A 151 28.95 -34.44 -19.48
CA SER A 151 28.85 -33.10 -20.06
C SER A 151 28.46 -32.07 -19.00
N THR A 152 29.30 -31.06 -18.81
CA THR A 152 29.19 -29.96 -17.84
C THR A 152 28.27 -28.83 -18.32
N GLU A 153 27.21 -29.15 -19.05
CA GLU A 153 26.22 -28.14 -19.46
C GLU A 153 25.13 -28.04 -18.38
N GLN A 154 25.24 -27.00 -17.55
CA GLN A 154 24.21 -26.66 -16.57
C GLN A 154 23.01 -26.05 -17.30
N ILE A 155 21.90 -26.78 -17.35
CA ILE A 155 20.62 -26.23 -17.81
C ILE A 155 20.21 -25.13 -16.81
N PRO A 156 19.89 -23.90 -17.24
CA PRO A 156 19.34 -22.89 -16.35
C PRO A 156 18.03 -23.43 -15.76
N SER A 157 18.06 -23.70 -14.46
CA SER A 157 16.87 -24.16 -13.74
C SER A 157 16.11 -22.93 -13.28
N GLU A 158 14.82 -22.86 -13.62
CA GLU A 158 13.95 -21.82 -13.11
C GLU A 158 13.88 -21.93 -11.58
N PRO A 159 13.95 -20.80 -10.85
CA PRO A 159 13.79 -20.80 -9.40
C PRO A 159 12.42 -21.37 -9.03
N SER A 160 12.41 -22.34 -8.11
CA SER A 160 11.16 -22.89 -7.59
C SER A 160 10.48 -21.82 -6.73
N ARG A 161 9.19 -21.60 -6.98
CA ARG A 161 8.37 -20.63 -6.25
C ARG A 161 7.45 -21.36 -5.28
N ASP A 162 7.44 -20.91 -4.03
CA ASP A 162 6.47 -21.32 -3.01
C ASP A 162 5.36 -20.29 -2.94
N ILE A 163 4.18 -20.61 -3.46
CA ILE A 163 3.03 -19.70 -3.50
C ILE A 163 2.39 -19.70 -2.11
N VAL A 164 2.48 -18.57 -1.42
CA VAL A 164 1.93 -18.40 -0.07
C VAL A 164 0.45 -18.02 -0.14
N VAL A 165 0.11 -17.07 -1.01
CA VAL A 165 -1.27 -16.57 -1.18
C VAL A 165 -1.54 -16.25 -2.66
N GLN A 166 -2.76 -16.51 -3.10
CA GLN A 166 -3.27 -16.12 -4.42
C GLN A 166 -4.61 -15.40 -4.28
N LEU A 167 -4.67 -14.14 -4.72
CA LEU A 167 -5.88 -13.32 -4.73
C LEU A 167 -6.42 -13.17 -6.16
N PRO A 168 -7.75 -13.14 -6.37
CA PRO A 168 -8.31 -12.89 -7.70
C PRO A 168 -7.99 -11.45 -8.15
N LEU A 169 -7.68 -11.27 -9.44
CA LEU A 169 -7.44 -9.94 -10.03
C LEU A 169 -8.75 -9.15 -10.17
N PHE A 170 -9.82 -9.85 -10.51
CA PHE A 170 -11.18 -9.33 -10.72
C PHE A 170 -12.17 -10.15 -9.87
N PRO A 171 -12.27 -9.86 -8.56
CA PRO A 171 -13.25 -10.53 -7.72
C PRO A 171 -14.69 -10.27 -8.20
N LEU A 172 -15.54 -11.27 -8.06
CA LEU A 172 -16.95 -11.17 -8.41
C LEU A 172 -17.69 -10.44 -7.30
N PHE A 173 -18.23 -9.26 -7.61
CA PHE A 173 -19.07 -8.50 -6.69
C PHE A 173 -20.31 -9.31 -6.28
N LYS A 174 -20.54 -9.43 -4.98
CA LYS A 174 -21.74 -10.06 -4.41
C LYS A 174 -22.63 -9.02 -3.76
N THR A 175 -23.92 -9.13 -4.01
CA THR A 175 -24.95 -8.35 -3.33
C THR A 175 -25.01 -8.68 -1.85
N ASN A 176 -24.85 -9.97 -1.51
CA ASN A 176 -24.75 -10.43 -0.13
C ASN A 176 -23.32 -10.25 0.38
N VAL A 177 -23.20 -9.57 1.51
CA VAL A 177 -21.92 -9.36 2.20
C VAL A 177 -21.44 -10.64 2.87
N SER A 178 -20.13 -10.79 2.98
CA SER A 178 -19.46 -11.87 3.70
C SER A 178 -18.83 -11.29 4.97
N CYS A 179 -19.04 -11.96 6.11
CA CYS A 179 -18.47 -11.54 7.39
C CYS A 179 -16.95 -11.71 7.42
N LEU A 180 -16.30 -11.09 8.41
CA LEU A 180 -14.86 -11.19 8.64
C LEU A 180 -14.53 -12.51 9.37
N PRO A 181 -13.68 -13.40 8.81
CA PRO A 181 -13.32 -14.66 9.45
C PRO A 181 -12.19 -14.50 10.49
N SER A 182 -11.37 -13.45 10.37
CA SER A 182 -10.25 -13.15 11.29
C SER A 182 -10.06 -11.64 11.42
N ASP A 183 -9.07 -11.22 12.22
CA ASP A 183 -8.64 -9.82 12.32
C ASP A 183 -7.81 -9.35 11.11
N VAL A 184 -7.33 -10.26 10.26
CA VAL A 184 -6.58 -9.91 9.05
C VAL A 184 -7.56 -9.70 7.91
N VAL A 185 -7.49 -8.54 7.27
CA VAL A 185 -8.44 -8.16 6.21
C VAL A 185 -7.80 -8.05 4.84
N GLY A 186 -6.47 -7.98 4.77
CA GLY A 186 -5.77 -7.90 3.50
C GLY A 186 -4.26 -8.09 3.63
N ILE A 187 -3.58 -7.88 2.51
CA ILE A 187 -2.12 -7.90 2.37
C ILE A 187 -1.70 -6.57 1.76
N ALA A 188 -0.78 -5.87 2.41
CA ALA A 188 -0.22 -4.61 1.93
C ALA A 188 0.71 -4.82 0.73
N GLN A 189 1.09 -3.73 0.06
CA GLN A 189 1.96 -3.80 -1.10
C GLN A 189 3.34 -4.41 -0.82
N ASP A 190 3.84 -4.26 0.41
CA ASP A 190 5.11 -4.85 0.89
C ASP A 190 4.97 -6.32 1.34
N GLY A 191 3.77 -6.90 1.19
CA GLY A 191 3.47 -8.26 1.59
C GLY A 191 3.17 -8.42 3.08
N SER A 192 3.16 -7.36 3.89
CA SER A 192 2.71 -7.43 5.29
C SER A 192 1.19 -7.66 5.39
N LEU A 193 0.72 -8.20 6.51
CA LEU A 193 -0.71 -8.38 6.74
C LEU A 193 -1.34 -7.07 7.21
N ILE A 194 -2.49 -6.72 6.65
CA ILE A 194 -3.30 -5.59 7.10
C ILE A 194 -4.29 -6.11 8.14
N ARG A 195 -4.18 -5.64 9.39
CA ARG A 195 -5.16 -5.97 10.44
C ARG A 195 -6.28 -4.96 10.44
N ASN A 196 -7.50 -5.43 10.74
CA ASN A 196 -8.68 -4.60 10.69
C ASN A 196 -8.63 -3.42 11.67
N SER A 197 -7.91 -3.55 12.78
CA SER A 197 -7.74 -2.51 13.80
C SER A 197 -6.69 -1.45 13.46
N GLU A 198 -6.06 -1.51 12.28
CA GLU A 198 -4.97 -0.61 11.87
C GLU A 198 -5.45 0.57 11.01
N SER A 199 -6.73 0.95 11.10
CA SER A 199 -7.29 2.11 10.40
C SER A 199 -6.49 3.39 10.63
N GLY A 200 -6.02 3.63 11.86
CA GLY A 200 -5.19 4.79 12.18
C GLY A 200 -3.83 4.81 11.49
N LEU A 201 -3.27 3.64 11.15
CA LEU A 201 -1.99 3.53 10.46
C LEU A 201 -2.13 3.89 8.97
N TYR A 202 -3.23 3.47 8.35
CA TYR A 202 -3.46 3.66 6.91
C TYR A 202 -4.33 4.88 6.56
N GLY A 203 -5.02 5.46 7.55
CA GLY A 203 -5.89 6.63 7.36
C GLY A 203 -5.14 7.92 7.03
N VAL A 204 -3.81 7.93 7.12
CA VAL A 204 -2.96 9.07 6.73
C VAL A 204 -2.77 9.18 5.22
N PHE A 205 -3.05 8.11 4.48
CA PHE A 205 -2.93 8.07 3.02
C PHE A 205 -4.17 8.65 2.35
N GLY A 206 -4.02 9.27 1.18
CA GLY A 206 -5.15 9.79 0.40
C GLY A 206 -5.91 8.70 -0.36
N SER A 207 -7.10 9.04 -0.87
CA SER A 207 -8.01 8.13 -1.58
C SER A 207 -7.38 7.46 -2.81
N GLU A 208 -6.38 8.07 -3.44
CA GLU A 208 -5.69 7.53 -4.61
C GLU A 208 -4.52 6.60 -4.25
N THR A 209 -4.14 6.55 -2.97
CA THR A 209 -2.99 5.75 -2.54
C THR A 209 -3.42 4.33 -2.26
N LEU A 210 -2.95 3.39 -3.08
CA LEU A 210 -3.15 1.96 -2.84
C LEU A 210 -2.43 1.56 -1.55
N VAL A 211 -3.17 1.03 -0.58
CA VAL A 211 -2.60 0.48 0.66
C VAL A 211 -2.26 -0.99 0.47
N GLY A 212 -3.16 -1.74 -0.17
CA GLY A 212 -3.01 -3.17 -0.40
C GLY A 212 -4.23 -3.79 -1.04
N TYR A 213 -4.38 -5.09 -0.87
CA TYR A 213 -5.51 -5.86 -1.38
C TYR A 213 -6.19 -6.62 -0.25
N ALA A 214 -7.51 -6.52 -0.18
CA ALA A 214 -8.32 -7.30 0.73
C ALA A 214 -8.23 -8.80 0.43
N LEU A 215 -8.54 -9.64 1.41
CA LEU A 215 -8.51 -11.10 1.25
C LEU A 215 -9.53 -11.62 0.23
N ASP A 216 -10.52 -10.80 -0.14
CA ASP A 216 -11.47 -11.09 -1.21
C ASP A 216 -11.00 -10.60 -2.59
N GLY A 217 -9.85 -9.93 -2.68
CA GLY A 217 -9.16 -9.50 -3.90
C GLY A 217 -9.40 -8.05 -4.33
N TYR A 218 -10.29 -7.31 -3.67
CA TYR A 218 -10.49 -5.89 -3.98
C TYR A 218 -9.36 -5.02 -3.44
N PRO A 219 -9.01 -3.90 -4.11
CA PRO A 219 -8.02 -2.96 -3.60
C PRO A 219 -8.54 -2.25 -2.35
N ILE A 220 -7.61 -1.95 -1.44
CA ILE A 220 -7.82 -1.08 -0.28
C ILE A 220 -7.01 0.19 -0.54
N TYR A 221 -7.69 1.33 -0.57
CA TYR A 221 -7.08 2.65 -0.69
C TYR A 221 -7.11 3.40 0.65
N GLY A 222 -6.41 4.53 0.70
CA GLY A 222 -6.42 5.43 1.85
C GLY A 222 -7.77 6.12 2.10
N SER A 223 -7.72 7.21 2.86
CA SER A 223 -8.89 7.97 3.26
C SER A 223 -9.60 8.63 2.10
N SER A 224 -10.91 8.42 2.02
CA SER A 224 -11.81 9.03 1.04
C SER A 224 -12.91 9.84 1.73
N SER A 225 -13.34 10.93 1.08
CA SER A 225 -14.52 11.70 1.47
C SER A 225 -15.79 11.22 0.80
N GLU A 226 -15.72 10.13 0.02
CA GLU A 226 -16.87 9.56 -0.65
C GLU A 226 -17.82 8.86 0.32
N LYS A 227 -19.09 8.77 -0.10
CA LYS A 227 -20.08 7.97 0.62
C LYS A 227 -19.75 6.48 0.45
N LEU A 228 -19.26 5.87 1.53
CA LEU A 228 -18.97 4.44 1.57
C LEU A 228 -20.24 3.63 1.84
N ASP A 229 -20.22 2.37 1.40
CA ASP A 229 -21.25 1.39 1.70
C ASP A 229 -21.09 0.79 3.10
N GLU A 230 -21.99 -0.13 3.47
CA GLU A 230 -21.98 -0.80 4.78
C GLU A 230 -20.68 -1.57 5.08
N CYS A 231 -19.91 -1.97 4.06
CA CYS A 231 -18.64 -2.69 4.20
C CYS A 231 -17.42 -1.76 4.27
N GLY A 232 -17.58 -0.47 3.98
CA GLY A 232 -16.48 0.50 3.90
C GLY A 232 -15.89 0.65 2.49
N GLY A 233 -16.64 0.33 1.43
CA GLY A 233 -16.19 0.48 0.05
C GLY A 233 -17.10 1.33 -0.82
N SER A 234 -16.63 1.68 -2.01
CA SER A 234 -17.33 2.51 -3.01
C SER A 234 -17.01 2.01 -4.43
N SER A 235 -17.93 2.25 -5.37
CA SER A 235 -17.79 1.93 -6.81
C SER A 235 -17.66 3.19 -7.69
N SER A 236 -17.35 4.35 -7.11
CA SER A 236 -17.30 5.65 -7.82
C SER A 236 -16.34 5.68 -9.01
N THR A 237 -15.22 4.97 -8.93
CA THR A 237 -14.13 4.97 -9.92
C THR A 237 -14.27 3.87 -10.99
N GLY A 238 -15.47 3.27 -11.12
CA GLY A 238 -15.78 2.25 -12.12
C GLY A 238 -15.40 0.82 -11.70
N SER A 239 -14.61 0.66 -10.63
CA SER A 239 -14.38 -0.62 -9.96
C SER A 239 -14.61 -0.47 -8.47
N TYR A 240 -15.18 -1.49 -7.83
CA TYR A 240 -15.35 -1.48 -6.37
C TYR A 240 -14.00 -1.51 -5.67
N ALA A 241 -13.86 -0.72 -4.62
CA ALA A 241 -12.68 -0.67 -3.77
C ALA A 241 -13.07 -0.33 -2.33
N TYR A 242 -12.25 -0.78 -1.38
CA TYR A 242 -12.35 -0.37 0.01
C TYR A 242 -11.55 0.90 0.27
N TYR A 243 -12.02 1.72 1.21
CA TYR A 243 -11.34 2.94 1.62
C TYR A 243 -11.22 2.97 3.14
N VAL A 244 -10.09 3.46 3.63
CA VAL A 244 -9.84 3.55 5.07
C VAL A 244 -10.55 4.78 5.62
N THR A 245 -11.55 4.63 6.49
CA THR A 245 -12.14 5.79 7.17
C THR A 245 -11.24 6.27 8.32
N PRO A 246 -10.76 7.53 8.31
CA PRO A 246 -9.99 8.07 9.42
C PRO A 246 -10.79 7.97 10.72
N GLN A 247 -10.11 7.66 11.82
CA GLN A 247 -10.70 7.58 13.18
C GLN A 247 -11.73 6.45 13.39
N ALA A 248 -12.09 5.68 12.36
CA ALA A 248 -12.86 4.46 12.55
C ALA A 248 -12.05 3.42 13.34
N GLU A 249 -12.71 2.56 14.10
CA GLU A 249 -12.02 1.47 14.83
C GLU A 249 -11.57 0.33 13.90
N HIS A 250 -12.14 0.27 12.69
CA HIS A 250 -11.98 -0.82 11.73
C HIS A 250 -11.75 -0.28 10.32
N ILE A 251 -10.98 -1.01 9.51
CA ILE A 251 -10.78 -0.69 8.07
C ILE A 251 -11.98 -1.17 7.26
N LEU A 252 -12.39 -2.43 7.45
CA LEU A 252 -13.51 -3.07 6.77
C LEU A 252 -14.55 -3.53 7.78
N ASN A 253 -15.83 -3.40 7.42
CA ASN A 253 -16.91 -3.98 8.20
C ASN A 253 -17.31 -5.38 7.69
N CYS A 254 -17.15 -5.63 6.40
CA CYS A 254 -17.45 -6.90 5.73
C CYS A 254 -16.72 -6.98 4.38
N PHE A 255 -16.81 -8.14 3.72
CA PHE A 255 -16.32 -8.36 2.36
C PHE A 255 -17.47 -8.40 1.34
N ARG A 256 -17.25 -7.84 0.14
CA ARG A 256 -18.15 -7.89 -1.03
C ARG A 256 -17.86 -9.05 -1.97
N ALA A 257 -16.78 -9.80 -1.74
CA ALA A 257 -16.54 -11.09 -2.40
C ALA A 257 -16.21 -12.17 -1.35
N ASN A 258 -15.90 -13.38 -1.82
CA ASN A 258 -15.49 -14.47 -0.93
C ASN A 258 -14.05 -14.23 -0.44
N PRO A 259 -13.82 -14.02 0.86
CA PRO A 259 -12.46 -13.86 1.36
C PRO A 259 -11.70 -15.19 1.35
N LEU A 260 -10.40 -15.12 1.09
CA LEU A 260 -9.46 -16.20 1.34
C LEU A 260 -9.26 -16.40 2.86
N SER A 261 -9.07 -17.65 3.28
CA SER A 261 -8.59 -17.96 4.64
C SER A 261 -7.07 -18.10 4.62
N LEU A 262 -6.39 -17.41 5.54
CA LEU A 262 -4.97 -17.60 5.84
C LEU A 262 -4.75 -18.71 6.87
#